data_AF-A0A255PF44-F1
#
_entry.id   AF-A0A255PF44-F1
#
_cell.length_a   1.000
_cell.length_b   1.000
_cell.length_c   1.000
_cell.angle_alpha   90.00
_cell.angle_beta   90.00
_cell.angle_gamma   90.00
#
_symmetry.space_group_name_H-M   'P 1'
#
loop_
_entity.id
_entity.type
_entity.pdbx_description
1 polymer ?
#
loop_
_entity_poly.entity_id
_entity_poly.type
_entity_poly.pdbx_seq_one_letter_code
_entity_poly.pdbx_strand_id
1 'polypeptide(L)'
;MDPTVTAAIIAVPATVITAAAAYAAGRAQARGAHRGPIDAVRRQHQRDAYAAFLAALQAYQAATVWDTCYERAEADVLATGAPPSASLAEVVAERARMHVLTVSVDELMRTGATVDLEGPEDVAAAAMITVGAARQIRMVARWPFSSYDDHVTVVDAHERLGLAISGFVKVARAHLNGAAG
;
A
#
# COMPACT_ATOMS: atom_id res chain seq x y z
N MET A 1 10.49 -39.55 -59.80
CA MET A 1 10.33 -39.67 -58.33
C MET A 1 8.87 -39.94 -58.05
N ASP A 2 8.57 -40.98 -57.26
CA ASP A 2 7.22 -41.34 -56.90
C ASP A 2 6.61 -40.27 -55.96
N PRO A 3 5.47 -39.65 -56.31
CA PRO A 3 4.85 -38.60 -55.49
C PRO A 3 4.52 -39.07 -54.06
N THR A 4 4.34 -40.37 -53.84
CA THR A 4 4.13 -40.93 -52.50
C THR A 4 5.38 -40.87 -51.62
N VAL A 5 6.57 -41.03 -52.20
CA VAL A 5 7.85 -40.95 -51.47
C VAL A 5 8.15 -39.51 -51.07
N THR A 6 7.87 -38.54 -51.95
CA THR A 6 8.04 -37.11 -51.65
C THR A 6 7.07 -36.65 -50.56
N ALA A 7 5.82 -37.12 -50.59
CA ALA A 7 4.82 -36.83 -49.56
C ALA A 7 5.21 -37.43 -48.19
N ALA A 8 5.75 -38.64 -48.16
CA ALA A 8 6.20 -39.28 -46.93
C ALA A 8 7.41 -38.56 -46.30
N ILE A 9 8.37 -38.10 -47.12
CA ILE A 9 9.55 -37.36 -46.63
C ILE A 9 9.17 -36.00 -46.02
N ILE A 10 8.12 -35.35 -46.54
CA ILE A 10 7.65 -34.05 -46.02
C ILE A 10 6.73 -34.23 -44.80
N ALA A 11 5.88 -35.27 -44.80
CA ALA A 11 4.88 -35.48 -43.75
C ALA A 11 5.48 -35.97 -42.42
N VAL A 12 6.57 -36.75 -42.46
CA VAL A 12 7.20 -37.32 -41.26
C VAL A 12 7.84 -36.25 -40.36
N PRO A 13 8.65 -35.28 -40.86
CA PRO A 13 9.17 -34.21 -40.02
C PRO A 13 8.06 -33.30 -39.45
N ALA A 14 7.04 -33.01 -40.25
CA ALA A 14 5.92 -32.16 -39.83
C ALA A 14 5.11 -32.78 -38.68
N THR A 15 4.88 -34.10 -38.72
CA THR A 15 4.17 -34.82 -37.66
C THR A 15 4.98 -34.91 -36.36
N VAL A 16 6.30 -35.03 -36.43
CA VAL A 16 7.19 -35.02 -35.24
C VAL A 16 7.22 -33.63 -34.57
N ILE A 17 7.33 -32.55 -35.35
CA ILE A 17 7.35 -31.17 -34.83
C ILE A 17 6.01 -30.83 -34.15
N THR A 18 4.89 -31.19 -34.79
CA THR A 18 3.55 -30.94 -34.22
C THR A 18 3.29 -31.77 -32.97
N ALA A 19 3.76 -33.02 -32.90
CA ALA A 19 3.68 -33.84 -31.69
C ALA A 19 4.49 -33.23 -30.53
N ALA A 20 5.69 -32.71 -30.78
CA ALA A 20 6.50 -32.05 -29.76
C ALA A 20 5.87 -30.76 -29.25
N ALA A 21 5.31 -29.94 -30.16
CA ALA A 21 4.59 -28.71 -29.79
C ALA A 21 3.32 -29.01 -28.99
N ALA A 22 2.54 -30.03 -29.38
CA ALA A 22 1.35 -30.46 -28.66
C ALA A 22 1.69 -31.00 -27.26
N TYR A 23 2.77 -31.75 -27.12
CA TYR A 23 3.25 -32.23 -25.82
C TYR A 23 3.72 -31.09 -24.91
N ALA A 24 4.44 -30.11 -25.45
CA ALA A 24 4.87 -28.92 -24.71
C ALA A 24 3.68 -28.05 -24.27
N ALA A 25 2.71 -27.84 -25.17
CA ALA A 25 1.47 -27.13 -24.87
C ALA A 25 0.62 -27.87 -23.83
N GLY A 26 0.51 -29.19 -23.94
CA GLY A 26 -0.16 -30.05 -22.97
C GLY A 26 0.48 -30.01 -21.59
N ARG A 27 1.82 -30.00 -21.50
CA ARG A 27 2.53 -29.81 -20.22
C ARG A 27 2.36 -28.41 -19.64
N ALA A 28 2.27 -27.38 -20.47
CA ALA A 28 2.02 -26.01 -20.01
C ALA A 28 0.58 -25.86 -19.50
N GLN A 29 -0.40 -26.41 -20.23
CA GLN A 29 -1.81 -26.44 -19.82
C GLN A 29 -2.04 -27.31 -18.58
N ALA A 30 -1.40 -28.47 -18.46
CA ALA A 30 -1.54 -29.32 -17.27
C ALA A 30 -1.00 -28.63 -16.00
N ARG A 31 0.10 -27.88 -16.11
CA ARG A 31 0.62 -27.06 -15.00
C ARG A 31 -0.28 -25.85 -14.70
N GLY A 32 -0.81 -25.20 -15.74
CA GLY A 32 -1.77 -24.11 -15.61
C GLY A 32 -3.13 -24.53 -15.05
N ALA A 33 -3.60 -25.73 -15.34
CA ALA A 33 -4.87 -26.25 -14.83
C ALA A 33 -4.77 -26.64 -13.34
N HIS A 34 -3.60 -27.09 -12.88
CA HIS A 34 -3.40 -27.49 -11.49
C HIS A 34 -2.96 -26.34 -10.58
N ARG A 35 -2.14 -25.40 -11.08
CA ARG A 35 -1.66 -24.24 -10.32
C ARG A 35 -2.42 -22.94 -10.59
N GLY A 36 -3.10 -22.82 -11.72
CA GLY A 36 -3.87 -21.63 -12.08
C GLY A 36 -4.91 -21.21 -11.03
N PRO A 37 -5.66 -22.14 -10.41
CA PRO A 37 -6.57 -21.80 -9.32
C PRO A 37 -5.84 -21.27 -8.08
N ILE A 38 -4.72 -21.90 -7.69
CA ILE A 38 -3.92 -21.49 -6.52
C ILE A 38 -3.29 -20.12 -6.76
N ASP A 39 -2.74 -19.88 -7.95
CA ASP A 39 -2.12 -18.60 -8.31
C ASP A 39 -3.17 -17.48 -8.42
N ALA A 40 -4.38 -17.78 -8.91
CA ALA A 40 -5.49 -16.83 -8.95
C ALA A 40 -5.95 -16.43 -7.55
N VAL A 41 -6.11 -17.41 -6.65
CA VAL A 41 -6.47 -17.18 -5.25
C VAL A 41 -5.39 -16.38 -4.53
N ARG A 42 -4.10 -16.73 -4.72
CA ARG A 42 -2.98 -15.97 -4.15
C ARG A 42 -2.98 -14.51 -4.61
N ARG A 43 -3.13 -14.26 -5.92
CA ARG A 43 -3.21 -12.88 -6.44
C ARG A 43 -4.41 -12.13 -5.91
N GLN A 44 -5.54 -12.81 -5.66
CA GLN A 44 -6.70 -12.18 -5.03
C GLN A 44 -6.41 -11.78 -3.58
N HIS A 45 -5.84 -12.68 -2.77
CA HIS A 45 -5.43 -12.35 -1.40
C HIS A 45 -4.44 -11.19 -1.34
N GLN A 46 -3.48 -11.14 -2.26
CA GLN A 46 -2.55 -10.01 -2.36
C GLN A 46 -3.27 -8.70 -2.68
N ARG A 47 -4.23 -8.69 -3.63
CA ARG A 47 -5.04 -7.50 -3.92
C ARG A 47 -5.83 -7.04 -2.71
N ASP A 48 -6.45 -7.98 -2.00
CA ASP A 48 -7.27 -7.67 -0.83
C ASP A 48 -6.40 -7.13 0.32
N ALA A 49 -5.23 -7.72 0.57
CA ALA A 49 -4.26 -7.22 1.55
C ALA A 49 -3.79 -5.80 1.23
N TYR A 50 -3.42 -5.54 -0.04
CA TYR A 50 -2.95 -4.21 -0.46
C TYR A 50 -4.07 -3.18 -0.38
N ALA A 51 -5.29 -3.54 -0.75
CA ALA A 51 -6.45 -2.68 -0.66
C ALA A 51 -6.81 -2.35 0.80
N ALA A 52 -6.79 -3.34 1.69
CA ALA A 52 -7.04 -3.13 3.12
C ALA A 52 -5.99 -2.21 3.75
N PHE A 53 -4.71 -2.40 3.42
CA PHE A 53 -3.64 -1.53 3.90
C PHE A 53 -3.77 -0.10 3.35
N LEU A 54 -4.09 0.07 2.07
CA LEU A 54 -4.32 1.40 1.48
C LEU A 54 -5.52 2.11 2.11
N ALA A 55 -6.61 1.39 2.39
CA ALA A 55 -7.77 1.94 3.07
C ALA A 55 -7.43 2.39 4.50
N ALA A 56 -6.65 1.59 5.23
CA ALA A 56 -6.15 1.97 6.56
C ALA A 56 -5.26 3.21 6.51
N LEU A 57 -4.40 3.34 5.49
CA LEU A 57 -3.56 4.52 5.25
C LEU A 57 -4.36 5.78 4.99
N GLN A 58 -5.36 5.70 4.12
CA GLN A 58 -6.23 6.83 3.81
C GLN A 58 -7.05 7.26 5.03
N ALA A 59 -7.59 6.30 5.78
CA ALA A 59 -8.32 6.57 7.02
C ALA A 59 -7.42 7.25 8.07
N TYR A 60 -6.20 6.73 8.26
CA TYR A 60 -5.23 7.34 9.17
C TYR A 60 -4.84 8.75 8.74
N GLN A 61 -4.48 8.93 7.46
CA GLN A 61 -4.11 10.24 6.91
C GLN A 61 -5.25 11.25 7.13
N ALA A 62 -6.48 10.91 6.73
CA ALA A 62 -7.65 11.78 6.90
C ALA A 62 -7.93 12.13 8.37
N ALA A 63 -7.76 11.18 9.29
CA ALA A 63 -7.97 11.40 10.71
C ALA A 63 -6.88 12.26 11.39
N THR A 64 -5.72 12.41 10.75
CA THR A 64 -4.55 13.11 11.31
C THR A 64 -4.19 14.40 10.59
N VAL A 65 -4.84 14.74 9.47
CA VAL A 65 -4.61 16.00 8.75
C VAL A 65 -4.74 17.17 9.71
N TRP A 66 -3.69 18.01 9.76
CA TRP A 66 -3.57 19.10 10.70
C TRP A 66 -4.78 20.04 10.68
N ASP A 67 -5.22 20.47 9.50
CA ASP A 67 -6.35 21.40 9.36
C ASP A 67 -7.63 20.82 9.98
N THR A 68 -7.95 19.56 9.72
CA THR A 68 -9.11 18.89 10.31
C THR A 68 -8.99 18.73 11.83
N CYS A 69 -7.80 18.41 12.33
CA CYS A 69 -7.55 18.35 13.77
C CYS A 69 -7.65 19.73 14.43
N TYR A 70 -7.20 20.77 13.74
CA TYR A 70 -7.22 22.16 14.21
C TYR A 70 -8.64 22.71 14.26
N GLU A 71 -9.41 22.57 13.18
CA GLU A 71 -10.83 22.97 13.13
C GLU A 71 -11.65 22.30 14.24
N ARG A 72 -11.41 20.99 14.46
CA ARG A 72 -12.07 20.25 15.53
C ARG A 72 -11.67 20.76 16.91
N ALA A 73 -10.39 21.00 17.12
CA ALA A 73 -9.89 21.55 18.38
C ALA A 73 -10.44 22.97 18.63
N GLU A 74 -10.53 23.80 17.60
CA GLU A 74 -11.08 25.15 17.69
C GLU A 74 -12.56 25.11 18.10
N ALA A 75 -13.36 24.27 17.45
CA ALA A 75 -14.76 24.07 17.82
C ALA A 75 -14.90 23.60 19.28
N ASP A 76 -14.06 22.66 19.71
CA ASP A 76 -14.07 22.15 21.09
C ASP A 76 -13.66 23.24 22.11
N VAL A 77 -12.68 24.08 21.80
CA VAL A 77 -12.25 25.18 22.69
C VAL A 77 -13.31 26.26 22.77
N LEU A 78 -13.93 26.64 21.65
CA LEU A 78 -15.04 27.61 21.63
C LEU A 78 -16.24 27.12 22.45
N ALA A 79 -16.51 25.81 22.45
CA ALA A 79 -17.60 25.21 23.23
C ALA A 79 -17.29 25.10 24.74
N THR A 80 -16.03 24.86 25.12
CA THR A 80 -15.63 24.59 26.52
C THR A 80 -14.97 25.76 27.23
N GLY A 81 -14.59 26.80 26.48
CA GLY A 81 -13.79 27.93 26.96
C GLY A 81 -12.29 27.62 26.96
N ALA A 82 -11.49 28.64 26.67
CA ALA A 82 -10.05 28.60 26.86
C ALA A 82 -9.70 28.93 28.32
N PRO A 83 -8.68 28.28 28.91
CA PRO A 83 -8.15 28.70 30.21
C PRO A 83 -7.67 30.16 30.17
N PRO A 84 -7.87 30.93 31.26
CA PRO A 84 -7.58 32.37 31.28
C PRO A 84 -6.08 32.71 31.19
N SER A 85 -5.20 31.74 31.40
CA SER A 85 -3.74 31.91 31.42
C SER A 85 -3.05 31.56 30.10
N ALA A 86 -3.77 31.12 29.07
CA ALA A 86 -3.20 30.71 27.79
C ALA A 86 -3.90 31.43 26.63
N SER A 87 -3.16 31.63 25.53
CA SER A 87 -3.79 32.17 24.31
C SER A 87 -4.72 31.11 23.69
N LEU A 88 -5.77 31.58 23.00
CA LEU A 88 -6.69 30.70 22.29
C LEU A 88 -5.93 29.80 21.29
N ALA A 89 -4.97 30.37 20.56
CA ALA A 89 -4.17 29.64 19.57
C ALA A 89 -3.35 28.51 20.18
N GLU A 90 -2.69 28.73 21.33
CA GLU A 90 -1.92 27.69 22.03
C GLU A 90 -2.83 26.53 22.48
N VAL A 91 -4.01 26.84 23.02
CA VAL A 91 -4.94 25.82 23.52
C VAL A 91 -5.51 24.99 22.37
N VAL A 92 -5.83 25.63 21.24
CA VAL A 92 -6.31 24.94 20.04
C VAL A 92 -5.20 24.06 19.45
N ALA A 93 -3.99 24.58 19.29
CA ALA A 93 -2.86 23.81 18.77
C ALA A 93 -2.53 22.59 19.64
N GLU A 94 -2.54 22.75 20.96
CA GLU A 94 -2.32 21.65 21.90
C GLU A 94 -3.42 20.59 21.82
N ARG A 95 -4.70 20.99 21.71
CA ARG A 95 -5.80 20.02 21.54
C ARG A 95 -5.75 19.32 20.18
N ALA A 96 -5.43 20.03 19.11
CA ALA A 96 -5.26 19.45 17.77
C ALA A 96 -4.15 18.38 17.78
N ARG A 97 -3.02 18.69 18.43
CA ARG A 97 -1.92 17.76 18.68
C ARG A 97 -2.40 16.52 19.45
N MET A 98 -3.15 16.72 20.52
CA MET A 98 -3.71 15.62 21.30
C MET A 98 -4.66 14.75 20.47
N HIS A 99 -5.47 15.34 19.58
CA HIS A 99 -6.29 14.56 18.64
C HIS A 99 -5.44 13.65 17.75
N VAL A 100 -4.37 14.17 17.13
CA VAL A 100 -3.45 13.36 16.32
C VAL A 100 -2.89 12.19 17.14
N LEU A 101 -2.53 12.42 18.41
CA LEU A 101 -2.00 11.38 19.29
C LEU A 101 -3.02 10.29 19.67
N THR A 102 -4.31 10.62 19.67
CA THR A 102 -5.40 9.66 19.94
C THR A 102 -5.73 8.77 18.75
N VAL A 103 -5.34 9.15 17.52
CA VAL A 103 -5.55 8.29 16.35
C VAL A 103 -4.62 7.08 16.43
N SER A 104 -5.22 5.89 16.47
CA SER A 104 -4.48 4.63 16.53
C SER A 104 -3.78 4.32 15.19
N VAL A 105 -2.62 3.67 15.29
CA VAL A 105 -1.90 3.09 14.14
C VAL A 105 -2.08 1.57 14.08
N ASP A 106 -2.88 0.97 14.96
CA ASP A 106 -2.97 -0.48 15.09
C ASP A 106 -3.54 -1.13 13.83
N GLU A 107 -4.51 -0.47 13.19
CA GLU A 107 -5.08 -0.92 11.91
C GLU A 107 -4.02 -0.96 10.80
N LEU A 108 -3.18 0.08 10.73
CA LEU A 108 -2.05 0.15 9.80
C LEU A 108 -1.03 -0.94 10.07
N MET A 109 -0.70 -1.17 11.34
CA MET A 109 0.23 -2.21 11.74
C MET A 109 -0.29 -3.60 11.35
N ARG A 110 -1.58 -3.84 11.58
CA ARG A 110 -2.20 -5.15 11.32
C ARG A 110 -2.29 -5.43 9.83
N THR A 111 -2.80 -4.48 9.05
CA THR A 111 -2.91 -4.63 7.59
C THR A 111 -1.55 -4.60 6.92
N GLY A 112 -0.60 -3.78 7.40
CA GLY A 112 0.78 -3.76 6.94
C GLY A 112 1.52 -5.08 7.18
N ALA A 113 1.29 -5.74 8.32
CA ALA A 113 1.81 -7.08 8.59
C ALA A 113 1.25 -8.14 7.63
N THR A 114 -0.01 -8.02 7.21
CA THR A 114 -0.57 -8.89 6.15
C THR A 114 0.12 -8.64 4.81
N VAL A 115 0.42 -7.40 4.46
CA VAL A 115 1.19 -7.07 3.24
C VAL A 115 2.61 -7.63 3.29
N ASP A 116 3.27 -7.56 4.45
CA ASP A 116 4.60 -8.14 4.67
C ASP A 116 4.62 -9.67 4.48
N LEU A 117 3.56 -10.36 4.90
CA LEU A 117 3.43 -11.82 4.74
C LEU A 117 3.07 -12.25 3.32
N GLU A 118 2.20 -11.51 2.63
CA GLU A 118 1.62 -11.91 1.34
C GLU A 118 2.36 -11.33 0.13
N GLY A 119 3.02 -10.19 0.31
CA GLY A 119 3.67 -9.43 -0.75
C GLY A 119 5.10 -9.91 -1.06
N PRO A 120 5.62 -9.57 -2.25
CA PRO A 120 7.06 -9.63 -2.50
C PRO A 120 7.82 -8.60 -1.65
N GLU A 121 9.14 -8.78 -1.55
CA GLU A 121 10.03 -7.98 -0.70
C GLU A 121 9.95 -6.47 -0.99
N ASP A 122 9.82 -6.05 -2.25
CA ASP A 122 9.70 -4.65 -2.65
C ASP A 122 8.39 -4.01 -2.17
N VAL A 123 7.27 -4.73 -2.26
CA VAL A 123 5.97 -4.28 -1.74
C VAL A 123 5.98 -4.23 -0.22
N ALA A 124 6.55 -5.25 0.44
CA ALA A 124 6.70 -5.29 1.89
C ALA A 124 7.56 -4.13 2.41
N ALA A 125 8.69 -3.86 1.76
CA ALA A 125 9.56 -2.72 2.07
C ALA A 125 8.82 -1.38 1.92
N ALA A 126 8.06 -1.20 0.84
CA ALA A 126 7.25 0.00 0.64
C ALA A 126 6.16 0.17 1.72
N ALA A 127 5.53 -0.93 2.15
CA ALA A 127 4.56 -0.91 3.25
C ALA A 127 5.21 -0.49 4.58
N MET A 128 6.38 -1.04 4.92
CA MET A 128 7.13 -0.65 6.12
C MET A 128 7.54 0.82 6.12
N ILE A 129 8.01 1.35 4.98
CA ILE A 129 8.34 2.77 4.82
C ILE A 129 7.10 3.64 5.12
N THR A 130 5.94 3.22 4.61
CA THR A 130 4.68 3.96 4.80
C THR A 130 4.22 3.93 6.26
N VAL A 131 4.32 2.78 6.94
CA VAL A 131 4.08 2.67 8.39
C VAL A 131 5.05 3.55 9.17
N GLY A 132 6.32 3.61 8.77
CA GLY A 132 7.34 4.48 9.36
C GLY A 132 6.95 5.96 9.25
N ALA A 133 6.48 6.40 8.09
CA ALA A 133 6.00 7.76 7.88
C ALA A 133 4.78 8.09 8.75
N ALA A 134 3.81 7.17 8.87
CA ALA A 134 2.67 7.33 9.76
C ALA A 134 3.09 7.46 11.24
N ARG A 135 4.07 6.65 11.69
CA ARG A 135 4.64 6.77 13.04
C ARG A 135 5.37 8.09 13.25
N GLN A 136 6.01 8.63 12.21
CA GLN A 136 6.69 9.92 12.28
C GLN A 136 5.72 11.05 12.63
N ILE A 137 4.49 11.05 12.07
CA ILE A 137 3.45 12.03 12.43
C ILE A 137 3.17 12.00 13.93
N ARG A 138 2.96 10.81 14.52
CA ARG A 138 2.77 10.68 15.98
C ARG A 138 3.97 11.13 16.79
N MET A 139 5.17 10.83 16.30
CA MET A 139 6.41 11.22 16.98
C MET A 139 6.58 12.74 16.98
N VAL A 140 6.34 13.41 15.86
CA VAL A 140 6.35 14.88 15.77
C VAL A 140 5.27 15.48 16.66
N ALA A 141 4.05 14.94 16.62
CA ALA A 141 2.95 15.38 17.48
C ALA A 141 3.21 15.15 18.98
N ARG A 142 4.23 14.41 19.42
CA ARG A 142 4.55 14.30 20.86
C ARG A 142 5.25 15.53 21.41
N TRP A 143 5.92 16.29 20.56
CA TRP A 143 6.67 17.47 21.00
C TRP A 143 5.73 18.66 21.14
N PRO A 144 5.82 19.42 22.24
CA PRO A 144 5.03 20.64 22.40
C PRO A 144 5.44 21.63 21.32
N PHE A 145 4.44 22.21 20.64
CA PHE A 145 4.67 23.27 19.66
C PHE A 145 5.03 24.55 20.41
N SER A 146 6.31 24.87 20.39
CA SER A 146 6.89 26.07 21.00
C SER A 146 6.93 27.25 20.02
N SER A 147 6.77 26.99 18.72
CA SER A 147 6.86 28.01 17.68
C SER A 147 6.11 27.63 16.38
N TYR A 148 5.95 28.61 15.48
CA TYR A 148 5.39 28.42 14.15
C TYR A 148 6.16 27.37 13.31
N ASP A 149 7.47 27.21 13.54
CA ASP A 149 8.29 26.18 12.89
C ASP A 149 7.81 24.76 13.21
N ASP A 150 7.15 24.56 14.34
CA ASP A 150 6.67 23.22 14.70
C ASP A 150 5.45 22.78 13.87
N HIS A 151 4.64 23.72 13.35
CA HIS A 151 3.59 23.38 12.38
C HIS A 151 4.17 22.87 11.07
N VAL A 152 5.29 23.45 10.62
CA VAL A 152 6.01 23.00 9.42
C VAL A 152 6.43 21.54 9.57
N THR A 153 6.86 21.12 10.76
CA THR A 153 7.27 19.73 10.98
C THR A 153 6.15 18.70 10.87
N VAL A 154 4.90 19.06 11.24
CA VAL A 154 3.73 18.18 11.10
C VAL A 154 3.29 18.09 9.64
N VAL A 155 3.22 19.25 8.96
CA VAL A 155 2.90 19.31 7.53
C VAL A 155 3.91 18.50 6.73
N ASP A 156 5.20 18.69 6.98
CA ASP A 156 6.29 17.91 6.36
C ASP A 156 6.13 16.40 6.60
N ALA A 157 5.73 15.99 7.81
CA ALA A 157 5.50 14.59 8.13
C ALA A 157 4.29 14.02 7.35
N HIS A 158 3.24 14.83 7.14
CA HIS A 158 2.10 14.47 6.29
C HIS A 158 2.46 14.40 4.80
N GLU A 159 3.28 15.31 4.30
CA GLU A 159 3.80 15.25 2.92
C GLU A 159 4.62 13.97 2.70
N ARG A 160 5.50 13.62 3.65
CA ARG A 160 6.25 12.36 3.62
C ARG A 160 5.34 11.14 3.63
N LEU A 161 4.26 11.16 4.43
CA LEU A 161 3.27 10.08 4.40
C LEU A 161 2.59 10.00 3.02
N GLY A 162 2.20 11.12 2.43
CA GLY A 162 1.60 11.15 1.08
C GLY A 162 2.53 10.62 -0.02
N LEU A 163 3.82 10.96 0.05
CA LEU A 163 4.85 10.42 -0.83
C LEU A 163 5.04 8.91 -0.62
N ALA A 164 5.07 8.44 0.63
CA ALA A 164 5.20 7.02 0.94
C ALA A 164 3.99 6.21 0.45
N ILE A 165 2.76 6.71 0.64
CA ILE A 165 1.53 6.11 0.10
C ILE A 165 1.62 6.00 -1.42
N SER A 166 2.02 7.08 -2.10
CA SER A 166 2.18 7.08 -3.56
C SER A 166 3.23 6.07 -4.03
N GLY A 167 4.35 5.95 -3.30
CA GLY A 167 5.39 4.96 -3.52
C GLY A 167 4.86 3.53 -3.38
N PHE A 168 4.15 3.23 -2.29
CA PHE A 168 3.51 1.95 -2.06
C PHE A 168 2.54 1.59 -3.20
N VAL A 169 1.64 2.50 -3.58
CA VAL A 169 0.68 2.28 -4.67
C VAL A 169 1.39 1.97 -5.99
N LYS A 170 2.49 2.68 -6.30
CA LYS A 170 3.27 2.45 -7.51
C LYS A 170 3.86 1.03 -7.53
N VAL A 171 4.51 0.61 -6.45
CA VAL A 171 5.15 -0.72 -6.34
C VAL A 171 4.08 -1.83 -6.33
N ALA A 172 3.02 -1.68 -5.54
CA ALA A 172 1.90 -2.62 -5.50
C ALA A 172 1.24 -2.81 -6.87
N ARG A 173 1.01 -1.72 -7.63
CA ARG A 173 0.46 -1.80 -8.99
C ARG A 173 1.41 -2.47 -9.97
N ALA A 174 2.71 -2.19 -9.90
CA ALA A 174 3.70 -2.83 -10.75
C ALA A 174 3.71 -4.35 -10.52
N HIS A 175 3.70 -4.77 -9.26
CA HIS A 175 3.60 -6.18 -8.88
C HIS A 175 2.30 -6.83 -9.39
N LEU A 176 1.14 -6.23 -9.10
CA LEU A 176 -0.16 -6.80 -9.47
C LEU A 176 -0.39 -6.92 -10.99
N ASN A 177 0.25 -6.06 -11.78
CA ASN A 177 0.17 -6.05 -13.23
C ASN A 177 1.25 -6.91 -13.90
N GLY A 178 2.15 -7.53 -13.12
CA GLY A 178 3.28 -8.29 -13.66
C GLY A 178 4.32 -7.42 -14.38
N ALA A 179 4.39 -6.14 -14.04
CA ALA A 179 5.33 -5.17 -14.61
C ALA A 179 6.61 -4.99 -13.77
N ALA A 180 6.92 -5.94 -12.89
CA ALA A 180 8.15 -5.92 -12.11
C ALA A 180 9.36 -6.14 -13.04
N GLY A 181 10.24 -5.12 -13.09
CA GLY A 181 11.55 -5.19 -13.71
C GLY A 181 12.58 -5.86 -12.81
#